data_AF-A0A5Q4E2R3-F1
#
_entry.id   AF-A0A5Q4E2R3-F1
#
_cell.length_a   1.000
_cell.length_b   1.000
_cell.length_c   1.000
_cell.angle_alpha   90.00
_cell.angle_beta   90.00
_cell.angle_gamma   90.00
#
_symmetry.space_group_name_H-M   'P 1'
#
loop_
_entity.id
_entity.type
_entity.pdbx_description
1 polymer ?
#
loop_
_entity_poly.entity_id
_entity_poly.type
_entity_poly.pdbx_seq_one_letter_code
_entity_poly.pdbx_strand_id
1 'polypeptide(L)'
;MLDLQQFYDACDPTQPLRDKRYYIDFSTVRGGDIVQELERKIARLARNRPTTQLFTGHIGCGKSTELFRLKDGLTRRSYEVIYFESDRDLEMADVEISDILLSIA
;
A
#
# COMPACT_ATOMS: atom_id res chain seq x y z
N MET A 1 -7.80 32.70 -5.16
CA MET A 1 -6.34 32.81 -5.03
C MET A 1 -5.80 31.40 -4.86
N LEU A 2 -4.77 31.01 -5.61
CA LEU A 2 -4.21 29.66 -5.55
C LEU A 2 -3.50 29.48 -4.20
N ASP A 3 -3.92 28.49 -3.41
CA ASP A 3 -3.20 28.10 -2.19
C ASP A 3 -2.04 27.17 -2.58
N LEU A 4 -0.84 27.77 -2.67
CA LEU A 4 0.37 27.07 -3.07
C LEU A 4 0.79 25.99 -2.07
N GLN A 5 0.50 26.19 -0.78
CA GLN A 5 0.84 25.23 0.26
C GLN A 5 -0.04 23.99 0.12
N GLN A 6 -1.35 24.18 -0.03
CA GLN A 6 -2.27 23.08 -0.31
C GLN A 6 -1.91 22.31 -1.59
N PHE A 7 -1.46 23.02 -2.64
CA PHE A 7 -1.03 22.38 -3.88
C PHE A 7 0.25 21.53 -3.69
N TYR A 8 1.24 22.07 -2.98
CA TYR A 8 2.47 21.34 -2.67
C TYR A 8 2.18 20.08 -1.85
N ASP A 9 1.39 20.21 -0.78
CA ASP A 9 1.05 19.09 0.10
C ASP A 9 0.27 17.98 -0.65
N ALA A 10 -0.53 18.34 -1.65
CA ALA A 10 -1.25 17.39 -2.50
C ALA A 10 -0.37 16.70 -3.55
N CYS A 11 0.81 17.23 -3.85
CA CYS A 11 1.69 16.79 -4.94
C CYS A 11 3.12 16.48 -4.49
N ASP A 12 3.38 16.34 -3.18
CA ASP A 12 4.70 16.01 -2.64
C ASP A 12 5.16 14.62 -3.14
N PRO A 13 6.18 14.55 -4.02
CA PRO A 13 6.64 13.29 -4.60
C PRO A 13 7.40 12.41 -3.59
N THR A 14 7.73 12.94 -2.42
CA THR A 14 8.39 12.19 -1.34
C THR A 14 7.41 11.38 -0.49
N GLN A 15 6.11 11.68 -0.62
CA GLN A 15 5.06 11.01 0.12
C GLN A 15 4.22 10.12 -0.81
N PRO A 16 3.80 8.94 -0.34
CA PRO A 16 2.77 8.17 -1.03
C PRO A 16 1.45 8.94 -1.09
N LEU A 17 0.71 8.77 -2.18
CA LEU A 17 -0.58 9.41 -2.33
C LEU A 17 -1.60 8.76 -1.38
N ARG A 18 -2.14 9.57 -0.46
CA ARG A 18 -3.17 9.15 0.51
C ARG A 18 -4.58 9.47 0.06
N ASP A 19 -4.76 10.50 -0.76
CA ASP A 19 -6.07 10.95 -1.20
C ASP A 19 -6.39 10.45 -2.61
N LYS A 20 -7.43 9.62 -2.70
CA LYS A 20 -7.87 9.00 -3.96
C LYS A 20 -8.29 10.00 -5.03
N ARG A 21 -8.70 11.22 -4.65
CA ARG A 21 -9.15 12.22 -5.63
C ARG A 21 -8.05 12.62 -6.62
N TYR A 22 -6.79 12.46 -6.23
CA TYR A 22 -5.63 12.77 -7.07
C TYR A 22 -5.01 11.52 -7.74
N TYR A 23 -5.62 10.34 -7.56
CA TYR A 23 -5.10 9.12 -8.16
C TYR A 23 -5.39 9.09 -9.65
N ILE A 24 -4.35 8.81 -10.45
CA ILE A 24 -4.46 8.59 -11.89
C ILE A 24 -4.09 7.15 -12.18
N ASP A 25 -4.98 6.43 -12.84
CA ASP A 25 -4.76 5.04 -13.21
C ASP A 25 -3.86 4.93 -14.44
N PHE A 26 -2.67 4.36 -14.24
CA PHE A 26 -1.70 4.05 -15.29
C PHE A 26 -1.60 2.55 -15.61
N SER A 27 -2.54 1.73 -15.13
CA SER A 27 -2.56 0.28 -15.34
C SER A 27 -2.38 -0.14 -16.81
N THR A 28 -3.01 0.60 -17.73
CA THR A 28 -2.97 0.35 -19.18
C THR A 28 -1.56 0.40 -19.78
N VAL A 29 -0.67 1.19 -19.20
CA VAL A 29 0.73 1.33 -19.63
C VAL A 29 1.71 0.61 -18.71
N ARG A 30 1.23 0.03 -17.60
CA ARG A 30 2.02 -0.72 -16.61
C ARG A 30 1.83 -2.24 -16.69
N GLY A 31 1.14 -2.72 -17.71
CA GLY A 31 0.90 -4.14 -17.92
C GLY A 31 -0.29 -4.71 -17.13
N GLY A 32 -1.21 -3.85 -16.66
CA GLY A 32 -2.43 -4.22 -15.94
C GLY A 32 -2.56 -3.62 -14.55
N ASP A 33 -3.69 -3.88 -13.89
CA ASP A 33 -3.94 -3.46 -12.51
C ASP A 33 -3.44 -4.54 -11.55
N ILE A 34 -2.14 -4.51 -11.26
CA ILE A 34 -1.47 -5.46 -10.35
C ILE A 34 -2.14 -5.45 -8.97
N VAL A 35 -2.59 -4.29 -8.47
CA VAL A 35 -3.27 -4.19 -7.17
C VAL A 35 -4.58 -4.97 -7.17
N GLN A 36 -5.36 -4.87 -8.25
CA GLN A 36 -6.58 -5.66 -8.40
C GLN A 36 -6.28 -7.17 -8.47
N GLU A 37 -5.17 -7.57 -9.09
CA GLU A 37 -4.74 -8.97 -9.11
C GLU A 37 -4.37 -9.50 -7.72
N LEU A 38 -3.62 -8.72 -6.93
CA LEU A 38 -3.29 -9.04 -5.55
C LEU A 38 -4.56 -9.15 -4.69
N GLU A 39 -5.46 -8.18 -4.80
CA GLU A 39 -6.75 -8.18 -4.08
C GLU A 39 -7.57 -9.43 -4.43
N ARG A 40 -7.66 -9.79 -5.72
CA ARG A 40 -8.37 -10.99 -6.19
C ARG A 40 -7.75 -12.26 -5.62
N LYS A 41 -6.42 -12.35 -5.58
CA LYS A 41 -5.72 -13.51 -5.01
C LYS A 41 -6.05 -13.70 -3.54
N ILE A 42 -5.95 -12.63 -2.74
CA ILE A 42 -6.27 -12.65 -1.29
C ILE A 42 -7.75 -12.96 -1.06
N ALA A 43 -8.65 -12.17 -1.65
CA ALA A 43 -10.05 -12.13 -1.23
C ALA A 43 -10.94 -13.20 -1.89
N ARG A 44 -10.53 -13.73 -3.04
CA ARG A 44 -11.36 -14.66 -3.83
C ARG A 44 -10.69 -16.01 -4.04
N LEU A 45 -9.44 -16.03 -4.49
CA LEU A 45 -8.79 -17.30 -4.87
C LEU A 45 -8.26 -18.08 -3.66
N ALA A 46 -7.77 -17.38 -2.63
CA ALA A 46 -7.17 -17.98 -1.45
C ALA A 46 -7.94 -17.68 -0.15
N ARG A 47 -9.27 -17.49 -0.23
CA ARG A 47 -10.11 -17.03 0.90
C ARG A 47 -9.83 -17.71 2.25
N ASN A 48 -9.51 -19.01 2.25
CA ASN A 48 -9.28 -19.81 3.46
C ASN A 48 -7.83 -20.31 3.58
N ARG A 49 -6.87 -19.68 2.89
CA ARG A 49 -5.45 -20.08 2.92
C ARG A 49 -4.56 -18.84 3.02
N PRO A 50 -3.51 -18.87 3.85
CA PRO A 50 -2.56 -17.78 3.90
C PRO A 50 -1.87 -17.62 2.54
N THR A 51 -1.56 -16.38 2.16
CA THR A 51 -0.81 -16.07 0.95
C THR A 51 0.32 -15.12 1.25
N THR A 52 1.48 -15.38 0.62
CA THR A 52 2.59 -14.44 0.58
C THR A 52 2.72 -13.90 -0.84
N GLN A 53 2.88 -12.58 -0.97
CA GLN A 53 2.95 -11.89 -2.26
C GLN A 53 4.12 -10.91 -2.24
N LEU A 54 4.98 -11.01 -3.24
CA LEU A 54 6.10 -10.11 -3.43
C LEU A 54 5.69 -9.01 -4.40
N PHE A 55 5.69 -7.75 -3.95
CA PHE A 55 5.42 -6.59 -4.78
C PHE A 55 6.65 -5.68 -4.78
N THR A 56 7.38 -5.65 -5.90
CA THR A 56 8.69 -5.01 -6.03
C THR A 56 8.71 -3.97 -7.14
N GLY A 57 9.74 -3.12 -7.11
CA GLY A 57 9.94 -2.04 -8.07
C GLY A 57 10.90 -0.99 -7.53
N HIS A 58 11.37 -0.10 -8.40
CA HIS A 58 12.33 0.95 -8.04
C HIS A 58 11.81 1.92 -6.96
N ILE A 59 12.71 2.57 -6.24
CA ILE A 59 12.35 3.63 -5.28
C ILE A 59 11.62 4.75 -6.04
N GLY A 60 10.56 5.30 -5.44
CA GLY A 60 9.75 6.35 -6.07
C GLY A 60 8.78 5.90 -7.17
N CYS A 61 8.70 4.61 -7.52
CA CYS A 61 7.77 4.16 -8.58
C CYS A 61 6.28 4.08 -8.15
N GLY A 62 5.95 4.48 -6.92
CA GLY A 62 4.58 4.51 -6.40
C GLY A 62 4.11 3.25 -5.68
N LYS A 63 5.00 2.33 -5.29
CA LYS A 63 4.60 1.09 -4.60
C LYS A 63 3.73 1.31 -3.36
N SER A 64 4.12 2.22 -2.47
CA SER A 64 3.36 2.51 -1.26
C SER A 64 1.97 3.09 -1.57
N THR A 65 1.84 3.91 -2.61
CA THR A 65 0.54 4.38 -3.13
C THR A 65 -0.35 3.20 -3.56
N GLU A 66 0.22 2.26 -4.32
CA GLU A 66 -0.50 1.06 -4.78
C GLU A 66 -0.87 0.13 -3.62
N LEU A 67 -0.02 0.00 -2.59
CA LEU A 67 -0.34 -0.73 -1.36
C LEU A 67 -1.48 -0.07 -0.55
N PHE A 68 -1.57 1.26 -0.51
CA PHE A 68 -2.72 1.93 0.10
C PHE A 68 -4.02 1.70 -0.68
N ARG A 69 -3.96 1.65 -2.02
CA ARG A 69 -5.12 1.21 -2.83
C ARG A 69 -5.55 -0.20 -2.47
N LEU A 70 -4.59 -1.13 -2.32
CA LEU A 70 -4.87 -2.50 -1.90
C LEU A 70 -5.50 -2.56 -0.51
N LYS A 71 -4.91 -1.86 0.47
CA LYS A 71 -5.45 -1.75 1.84
C LYS A 71 -6.90 -1.32 1.80
N ASP A 72 -7.20 -0.24 1.09
CA ASP A 72 -8.57 0.26 1.00
C ASP A 72 -9.53 -0.72 0.31
N GLY A 73 -9.07 -1.46 -0.70
CA GLY A 73 -9.84 -2.50 -1.37
C GLY A 73 -10.19 -3.66 -0.44
N LEU A 74 -9.21 -4.12 0.33
CA LEU A 74 -9.38 -5.19 1.32
C LEU A 74 -10.26 -4.75 2.49
N THR A 75 -10.08 -3.54 3.02
CA THR A 75 -10.92 -3.00 4.11
C THR A 75 -12.39 -2.88 3.69
N ARG A 76 -12.69 -2.46 2.45
CA ARG A 76 -14.06 -2.46 1.92
C ARG A 76 -14.68 -3.86 1.83
N ARG A 77 -13.87 -4.91 1.86
CA ARG A 77 -14.29 -6.32 1.90
C ARG A 77 -14.27 -6.91 3.30
N SER A 78 -14.20 -6.08 4.34
CA SER A 78 -14.16 -6.49 5.74
C SER A 78 -12.90 -7.27 6.14
N TYR A 79 -11.78 -7.05 5.45
CA TYR A 79 -10.48 -7.46 5.95
C TYR A 79 -9.92 -6.40 6.90
N GLU A 80 -9.38 -6.85 8.02
CA GLU A 80 -8.49 -6.04 8.83
C GLU A 80 -7.12 -6.00 8.16
N VAL A 81 -6.61 -4.80 7.90
CA VAL A 81 -5.36 -4.61 7.16
C VAL A 81 -4.41 -3.80 8.01
N ILE A 82 -3.30 -4.44 8.35
CA ILE A 82 -2.24 -3.85 9.14
C ILE A 82 -1.10 -3.49 8.18
N TYR A 83 -0.70 -2.23 8.23
CA TYR A 83 0.31 -1.65 7.37
C TYR A 83 1.43 -1.11 8.25
N PHE A 84 2.65 -1.48 7.92
CA PHE A 84 3.85 -0.97 8.57
C PHE A 84 4.94 -0.72 7.52
N GLU A 85 5.71 0.35 7.74
CA GLU A 85 6.91 0.70 7.00
C GLU A 85 8.11 0.16 7.78
N SER A 86 8.81 -0.80 7.18
CA SER A 86 9.86 -1.55 7.83
C SER A 86 10.99 -0.68 8.42
N ASP A 87 11.36 0.40 7.75
CA ASP A 87 12.39 1.33 8.20
C ASP A 87 11.94 2.31 9.30
N ARG A 88 10.65 2.37 9.59
CA ARG A 88 10.07 3.23 10.65
C ARG A 88 9.56 2.45 11.84
N ASP A 89 8.98 1.29 11.58
CA ASP A 89 8.20 0.54 12.57
C ASP A 89 8.98 -0.64 13.15
N LEU A 90 10.09 -1.07 12.51
CA LEU A 90 10.85 -2.24 12.93
C LEU A 90 12.36 -1.95 12.91
N GLU A 91 13.08 -2.44 13.92
CA GLU A 91 14.55 -2.46 13.90
C GLU A 91 15.01 -3.56 12.93
N MET A 92 15.27 -3.19 11.67
CA MET A 92 15.63 -4.13 10.60
C MET A 92 16.84 -5.03 10.89
N ALA A 93 17.73 -4.61 11.80
CA ALA A 93 18.91 -5.39 12.21
C ALA A 93 18.58 -6.50 13.22
N ASP A 94 17.46 -6.41 13.93
CA ASP A 94 17.07 -7.33 15.00
C ASP A 94 15.54 -7.38 15.17
N VAL A 95 14.83 -7.81 14.12
CA VAL A 95 13.36 -7.88 14.14
C VAL A 95 12.91 -9.09 14.97
N GLU A 96 12.25 -8.87 16.11
CA GLU A 96 11.63 -9.93 16.88
C GLU A 96 10.17 -10.18 16.49
N ILE A 97 9.66 -11.39 16.76
CA ILE A 97 8.22 -11.69 16.63
C ILE A 97 7.40 -10.78 17.55
N SER A 98 7.95 -10.41 18.71
CA SER A 98 7.40 -9.43 19.65
C SER A 98 7.03 -8.12 18.95
N ASP A 99 7.94 -7.59 18.14
CA ASP A 99 7.79 -6.29 17.46
C ASP A 99 6.69 -6.36 16.40
N ILE A 100 6.64 -7.47 15.67
CA ILE A 100 5.55 -7.73 14.71
C ILE A 100 4.21 -7.82 15.44
N LEU A 101 4.16 -8.56 16.56
CA LEU A 101 2.95 -8.73 17.36
C LEU A 101 2.47 -7.41 18.02
N LEU A 102 3.40 -6.56 18.44
CA LEU A 102 3.08 -5.25 19.01
C LEU A 102 2.61 -4.27 17.91
N SER A 103 3.17 -4.37 16.71
CA SER A 103 2.78 -3.55 15.56
C SER A 103 1.39 -3.88 15.02
N ILE A 104 0.86 -5.06 15.35
CA ILE A 104 -0.48 -5.53 14.96
C ILE A 104 -1.54 -5.40 16.07
N ALA A 105 -1.16 -4.97 17.28
CA ALA A 105 -2.01 -4.94 18.47
C ALA A 105 -2.86 -3.67 18.61
#